data_AF-A0A2E8S840-F1
#
_entry.id   AF-A0A2E8S840-F1
#
_cell.length_a   1.000
_cell.length_b   1.000
_cell.length_c   1.000
_cell.angle_alpha   90.00
_cell.angle_beta   90.00
_cell.angle_gamma   90.00
#
_symmetry.space_group_name_H-M   'P 1'
#
loop_
_entity.id
_entity.type
_entity.pdbx_description
1 polymer ?
#
loop_
_entity_poly.entity_id
_entity_poly.type
_entity_poly.pdbx_seq_one_letter_code
_entity_poly.pdbx_strand_id
1 'polypeptide(L)'
;MSETLLGYPVCSGWFEEFCIYATDWLNQDASIQSEQFNFEPMCNFHQEGVFLSKKYWVAMVKMFGYSLEEGTVLNDYDYVQPIKTTIPLNTRSYNGDWLDTDIMEAIAKSKGIVIG
;
A
#
# COMPACT_ATOMS: atom_id res chain seq x y z
N MET A 1 -10.36 -20.22 15.93
CA MET A 1 -11.15 -19.73 14.78
C MET A 1 -10.53 -18.41 14.37
N SER A 2 -10.15 -18.24 13.10
CA SER A 2 -9.66 -16.95 12.61
C SER A 2 -10.82 -15.94 12.61
N GLU A 3 -10.63 -14.79 13.24
CA GLU A 3 -11.62 -13.71 13.22
C GLU A 3 -11.79 -13.22 11.77
N THR A 4 -13.04 -13.01 11.35
CA THR A 4 -13.33 -12.43 10.03
C THR A 4 -13.14 -10.91 10.11
N LEU A 5 -12.29 -10.38 9.25
CA LEU A 5 -11.95 -8.96 9.14
C LEU A 5 -12.56 -8.35 7.88
N LEU A 6 -12.68 -7.02 7.84
CA LEU A 6 -13.02 -6.25 6.64
C LEU A 6 -11.77 -5.53 6.14
N GLY A 7 -11.34 -5.85 4.92
CA GLY A 7 -10.12 -5.31 4.33
C GLY A 7 -10.32 -4.85 2.89
N TYR A 8 -9.56 -3.84 2.50
CA TYR A 8 -9.50 -3.33 1.12
C TYR A 8 -8.45 -4.15 0.37
N PRO A 9 -8.83 -4.90 -0.68
CA PRO A 9 -7.90 -5.73 -1.42
C PRO A 9 -6.92 -4.85 -2.19
N VAL A 10 -5.65 -5.25 -2.22
CA VAL A 10 -4.59 -4.62 -3.02
C VAL A 10 -3.82 -5.74 -3.71
N CYS A 11 -3.37 -5.51 -4.94
CA CYS A 11 -2.53 -6.45 -5.66
C CYS A 11 -1.25 -6.75 -4.86
N SER A 12 -1.02 -8.03 -4.58
CA SER A 12 0.17 -8.52 -3.87
C SER A 12 1.44 -8.10 -4.57
N GLY A 13 1.55 -8.32 -5.89
CA GLY A 13 2.73 -7.98 -6.68
C GLY A 13 3.09 -6.50 -6.56
N TRP A 14 2.10 -5.63 -6.77
CA TRP A 14 2.27 -4.19 -6.59
C TRP A 14 2.73 -3.83 -5.17
N PHE A 15 2.11 -4.45 -4.16
CA PHE A 15 2.44 -4.15 -2.76
C PHE A 15 3.87 -4.58 -2.38
N GLU A 16 4.36 -5.68 -2.94
CA GLU A 16 5.75 -6.12 -2.74
C GLU A 16 6.74 -5.20 -3.43
N GLU A 17 6.48 -4.80 -4.68
CA GLU A 17 7.34 -3.84 -5.37
C GLU A 17 7.36 -2.49 -4.64
N PHE A 18 6.20 -2.06 -4.11
CA PHE A 18 6.12 -0.89 -3.23
C PHE A 18 7.01 -1.05 -1.99
N CYS A 19 6.91 -2.17 -1.26
CA CYS A 19 7.72 -2.39 -0.06
C CYS A 19 9.22 -2.45 -0.36
N ILE A 20 9.63 -3.11 -1.46
CA ILE A 20 11.03 -3.16 -1.93
C ILE A 20 11.54 -1.74 -2.19
N TYR A 21 10.85 -1.02 -3.08
CA TYR A 21 11.29 0.28 -3.53
C TYR A 21 11.27 1.32 -2.40
N ALA A 22 10.26 1.26 -1.52
CA ALA A 22 10.18 2.12 -0.35
C ALA A 22 11.33 1.85 0.64
N THR A 23 11.69 0.58 0.84
CA THR A 23 12.82 0.22 1.71
C THR A 23 14.13 0.73 1.13
N ASP A 24 14.37 0.55 -0.17
CA ASP A 24 15.57 1.05 -0.86
C ASP A 24 15.66 2.58 -0.79
N TRP A 25 14.54 3.27 -0.98
CA TRP A 25 14.45 4.73 -0.87
C TRP A 25 14.71 5.22 0.57
N LEU A 26 14.13 4.56 1.58
CA LEU A 26 14.34 4.89 3.00
C LEU A 26 15.77 4.66 3.45
N ASN A 27 16.42 3.62 2.92
CA ASN A 27 17.83 3.31 3.18
C ASN A 27 18.81 4.21 2.41
N GLN A 28 18.31 5.11 1.55
CA GLN A 28 19.11 5.96 0.66
C GLN A 28 20.06 5.14 -0.21
N ASP A 29 19.56 4.03 -0.78
CA ASP A 29 20.34 3.22 -1.72
C ASP A 29 20.83 4.11 -2.88
N ALA A 30 22.10 3.97 -3.25
CA ALA A 30 22.76 4.81 -4.26
C ALA A 30 22.13 4.70 -5.66
N SER A 31 21.32 3.67 -5.92
CA SER A 31 20.55 3.51 -7.15
C SER A 31 19.31 4.42 -7.23
N ILE A 32 18.87 4.99 -6.11
CA ILE A 32 17.71 5.88 -6.02
C ILE A 32 18.13 7.32 -6.33
N GLN A 33 17.65 7.85 -7.46
CA GLN A 33 18.04 9.18 -7.96
C GLN A 33 17.09 10.32 -7.55
N SER A 34 16.05 10.05 -6.77
CA SER A 34 15.00 11.02 -6.45
C SER A 34 14.90 11.32 -4.95
N GLU A 35 14.91 12.61 -4.60
CA GLU A 35 14.61 13.10 -3.25
C GLU A 35 13.15 12.88 -2.83
N GLN A 36 12.25 12.64 -3.79
CA GLN A 36 10.84 12.36 -3.54
C GLN A 36 10.52 10.91 -3.88
N PHE A 37 9.81 10.23 -2.99
CA PHE A 37 9.27 8.90 -3.27
C PHE A 37 8.09 9.00 -4.24
N ASN A 38 8.24 8.46 -5.44
CA ASN A 38 7.18 8.36 -6.43
C ASN A 38 7.03 6.90 -6.84
N PHE A 39 5.80 6.46 -6.96
CA PHE A 39 5.48 5.09 -7.33
C PHE A 39 4.22 5.07 -8.19
N GLU A 40 4.04 4.00 -8.95
CA GLU A 40 2.88 3.85 -9.80
C GLU A 40 1.58 3.74 -8.97
N PRO A 41 0.42 4.10 -9.56
CA PRO A 41 -0.87 4.00 -8.87
C PRO A 41 -1.12 2.59 -8.34
N MET A 42 -1.77 2.51 -7.18
CA MET A 42 -2.05 1.23 -6.53
C MET A 42 -2.89 0.32 -7.42
N CYS A 43 -2.36 -0.85 -7.75
CA CYS A 43 -3.08 -1.82 -8.58
C CYS A 43 -4.19 -2.50 -7.76
N ASN A 44 -5.43 -2.29 -8.18
CA ASN A 44 -6.63 -2.81 -7.54
C ASN A 44 -7.43 -3.78 -8.46
N PHE A 45 -6.86 -4.10 -9.62
CA PHE A 45 -7.40 -5.03 -10.62
C PHE A 45 -7.06 -6.48 -10.30
N HIS A 46 -5.78 -6.78 -10.03
CA HIS A 46 -5.31 -8.12 -9.66
C HIS A 46 -5.47 -8.35 -8.16
N GLN A 47 -6.70 -8.59 -7.68
CA GLN A 47 -7.03 -8.70 -6.25
C GLN A 47 -6.45 -9.96 -5.59
N GLU A 48 -5.14 -9.97 -5.36
CA GLU A 48 -4.42 -11.10 -4.78
C GLU A 48 -3.75 -10.71 -3.47
N GLY A 49 -4.08 -11.41 -2.38
CA GLY A 49 -3.17 -11.65 -1.25
C GLY A 49 -2.98 -10.54 -0.19
N VAL A 50 -3.16 -9.25 -0.49
CA VAL A 50 -2.95 -8.17 0.50
C VAL A 50 -4.25 -7.45 0.82
N PHE A 51 -4.48 -7.22 2.11
CA PHE A 51 -5.65 -6.52 2.61
C PHE A 51 -5.25 -5.36 3.50
N LEU A 52 -5.69 -4.15 3.18
CA LEU A 52 -5.48 -2.97 4.01
C LEU A 52 -6.70 -2.72 4.90
N SER A 53 -6.47 -2.26 6.12
CA SER A 53 -7.52 -1.62 6.92
C SER A 53 -7.84 -0.24 6.34
N LYS A 54 -9.01 0.32 6.71
CA LYS A 54 -9.51 1.58 6.13
C LYS A 54 -8.51 2.74 6.19
N LYS A 55 -7.80 2.91 7.32
CA LYS A 55 -6.86 4.02 7.49
C LYS A 55 -5.68 3.95 6.50
N TYR A 56 -5.13 2.76 6.29
CA TYR A 56 -4.03 2.54 5.36
C TYR A 56 -4.52 2.61 3.91
N TRP A 57 -5.70 2.06 3.60
CA TRP A 57 -6.32 2.23 2.29
C TRP A 57 -6.44 3.71 1.90
N VAL A 58 -7.06 4.53 2.77
CA VAL A 58 -7.24 5.96 2.51
C VAL A 58 -5.89 6.67 2.36
N ALA A 59 -4.90 6.32 3.17
CA ALA A 59 -3.55 6.90 3.05
C ALA A 59 -2.88 6.52 1.73
N MET A 60 -2.94 5.26 1.32
CA MET A 60 -2.36 4.76 0.07
C MET A 60 -3.02 5.41 -1.15
N VAL A 61 -4.35 5.53 -1.16
CA VAL A 61 -5.06 6.25 -2.22
C VAL A 61 -4.66 7.73 -2.26
N LYS A 62 -4.47 8.40 -1.12
CA LYS A 62 -3.98 9.79 -1.10
C LYS A 62 -2.55 9.93 -1.60
N MET A 63 -1.70 8.92 -1.39
CA MET A 63 -0.29 8.96 -1.81
C MET A 63 -0.11 8.68 -3.30
N PHE A 64 -0.86 7.73 -3.84
CA PHE A 64 -0.59 7.15 -5.17
C PHE A 64 -1.81 7.09 -6.09
N GLY A 65 -3.02 7.31 -5.56
CA GLY A 65 -4.25 6.91 -6.23
C GLY A 65 -4.34 5.39 -6.36
N TYR A 66 -5.34 4.91 -7.09
CA TYR A 66 -5.50 3.50 -7.43
C TYR A 66 -6.03 3.33 -8.85
N SER A 67 -5.87 2.14 -9.40
CA SER A 67 -6.32 1.78 -10.74
C SER A 67 -7.15 0.50 -10.70
N LEU A 68 -8.29 0.51 -11.38
CA LEU A 68 -9.18 -0.65 -11.56
C LEU A 68 -8.97 -1.36 -12.90
N GLU A 69 -8.27 -0.71 -13.83
CA GLU A 69 -7.92 -1.17 -15.17
C GLU A 69 -6.73 -0.33 -15.69
N GLU A 70 -5.93 -0.90 -16.59
CA GLU A 70 -4.73 -0.24 -17.12
C GLU A 70 -5.01 1.18 -17.63
N GLY A 71 -4.23 2.16 -17.15
CA GLY A 71 -4.24 3.54 -17.64
C GLY A 71 -5.20 4.52 -16.94
N THR A 72 -6.14 4.05 -16.11
CA THR A 72 -7.06 4.94 -15.36
C THR A 72 -6.65 5.07 -13.89
N VAL A 73 -6.41 6.31 -13.44
CA VAL A 73 -6.10 6.62 -12.03
C VAL A 73 -7.29 7.28 -11.35
N LEU A 74 -7.71 6.70 -10.22
CA LEU A 74 -8.80 7.17 -9.38
C LEU A 74 -8.26 7.56 -8.00
N ASN A 75 -8.92 8.53 -7.38
CA ASN A 75 -8.55 9.04 -6.05
C ASN A 75 -9.71 8.99 -5.04
N ASP A 76 -10.87 8.47 -5.47
CA ASP A 76 -12.03 8.31 -4.60
C ASP A 76 -11.89 7.04 -3.76
N TYR A 77 -11.40 7.20 -2.54
CA TYR A 77 -11.21 6.09 -1.61
C TYR A 77 -12.53 5.44 -1.16
N ASP A 78 -13.69 6.09 -1.31
CA ASP A 78 -15.00 5.55 -0.91
C ASP A 78 -15.64 4.68 -2.01
N TYR A 79 -15.11 4.71 -3.24
CA TYR A 79 -15.61 3.91 -4.36
C TYR A 79 -15.38 2.40 -4.15
N VAL A 80 -14.19 2.01 -3.69
CA VAL A 80 -13.84 0.61 -3.42
C VAL A 80 -14.42 0.20 -2.07
N GLN A 81 -15.18 -0.89 -2.04
CA GLN A 81 -15.74 -1.44 -0.80
C GLN A 81 -14.79 -2.50 -0.20
N PRO A 82 -14.65 -2.56 1.13
CA PRO A 82 -13.87 -3.62 1.76
C PRO A 82 -14.60 -4.97 1.63
N ILE A 83 -13.83 -6.05 1.55
CA ILE A 83 -14.35 -7.42 1.53
C ILE A 83 -14.00 -8.17 2.80
N LYS A 84 -14.78 -9.22 3.09
CA LYS A 84 -14.52 -10.11 4.23
C LYS A 84 -13.28 -10.95 3.95
N THR A 85 -12.39 -11.04 4.92
CA THR A 85 -11.15 -11.83 4.81
C THR A 85 -10.78 -12.46 6.15
N THR A 86 -10.06 -13.57 6.12
CA THR A 86 -9.37 -14.14 7.29
C THR A 86 -7.87 -13.89 7.25
N ILE A 87 -7.39 -13.20 6.22
CA ILE A 87 -5.99 -12.81 6.06
C ILE A 87 -5.72 -11.58 6.95
N PRO A 88 -4.60 -11.54 7.68
CA PRO A 88 -4.22 -10.37 8.47
C PRO A 88 -4.15 -9.08 7.63
N LEU A 89 -4.56 -7.96 8.24
CA LEU A 89 -4.56 -6.66 7.56
C LEU A 89 -3.20 -5.96 7.65
N ASN A 90 -2.92 -5.14 6.64
CA ASN A 90 -1.76 -4.25 6.52
C ASN A 90 -0.42 -4.99 6.53
N THR A 91 -0.41 -6.28 6.17
CA THR A 91 0.81 -7.06 6.18
C THR A 91 0.92 -7.99 4.99
N ARG A 92 2.15 -8.16 4.54
CA ARG A 92 2.67 -9.25 3.73
C ARG A 92 3.92 -9.80 4.43
N SER A 93 4.28 -11.06 4.21
CA SER A 93 5.55 -11.59 4.72
C SER A 93 6.72 -11.07 3.86
N TYR A 94 7.15 -9.83 4.04
CA TYR A 94 8.33 -9.29 3.36
C TYR A 94 9.47 -9.05 4.35
N ASN A 95 10.52 -9.87 4.24
CA ASN A 95 11.87 -9.80 4.82
C ASN A 95 12.10 -9.43 6.30
N GLY A 96 11.07 -9.22 7.13
CA GLY A 96 11.18 -9.20 8.60
C GLY A 96 11.91 -8.00 9.22
N ASP A 97 12.61 -7.18 8.43
CA ASP A 97 13.38 -6.03 8.95
C ASP A 97 12.50 -4.79 9.21
N TRP A 98 11.39 -4.63 8.47
CA TRP A 98 10.39 -3.57 8.67
C TRP A 98 8.99 -4.18 8.64
N LEU A 99 8.06 -3.66 9.47
CA LEU A 99 6.64 -3.96 9.27
C LEU A 99 6.13 -3.14 8.09
N ASP A 100 5.26 -3.71 7.25
CA ASP A 100 4.72 -2.99 6.09
C ASP A 100 3.99 -1.70 6.49
N THR A 101 3.43 -1.66 7.71
CA THR A 101 2.84 -0.46 8.30
C THR A 101 3.86 0.64 8.55
N ASP A 102 5.07 0.30 9.00
CA ASP A 102 6.13 1.27 9.26
C ASP A 102 6.62 1.89 7.94
N ILE A 103 6.71 1.08 6.89
CA ILE A 103 7.02 1.53 5.53
C ILE A 103 5.93 2.50 5.04
N MET A 104 4.66 2.10 5.12
CA MET A 104 3.53 2.95 4.70
C MET A 104 3.49 4.28 5.48
N GLU A 105 3.71 4.25 6.80
CA GLU A 105 3.73 5.45 7.64
C GLU A 105 4.92 6.37 7.32
N ALA A 106 6.11 5.82 7.08
CA ALA A 106 7.30 6.59 6.72
C ALA A 106 7.11 7.32 5.37
N ILE A 107 6.57 6.63 4.38
CA ILE A 107 6.28 7.21 3.07
C ILE A 107 5.11 8.22 3.14
N ALA A 108 4.07 7.94 3.93
CA ALA A 108 2.99 8.90 4.16
C ALA A 108 3.51 10.20 4.80
N LYS A 109 4.40 10.07 5.79
CA LYS A 109 5.03 11.20 6.47
C LYS A 109 5.89 12.03 5.51
N SER A 110 6.66 11.41 4.61
CA SER A 110 7.46 12.16 3.62
C SER A 110 6.59 12.96 2.64
N LYS A 111 5.33 12.54 2.45
CA LYS A 111 4.30 13.24 1.66
C LYS A 111 3.40 14.17 2.48
N GLY A 112 3.66 14.35 3.78
CA GLY A 112 2.85 15.20 4.67
C GLY A 112 1.46 14.63 5.01
N ILE A 113 1.26 13.32 4.84
CA ILE A 113 0.02 12.61 5.16
C ILE A 113 0.15 11.95 6.53
N VAL A 114 -0.86 12.13 7.38
CA VAL A 114 -0.95 11.49 8.71
C VAL A 114 -1.95 10.34 8.64
N ILE A 115 -1.52 9.15 9.08
CA ILE A 115 -2.37 7.97 9.22
C ILE A 115 -2.93 7.97 10.66
N GLY A 116 -4.25 8.13 10.79
CA GLY A 116 -4.97 8.20 12.07
C GLY A 116 -5.51 6.87 12.56
#